data_AF-A0A061RM09-F1
#
_entry.id   AF-A0A061RM09-F1
#
_cell.length_a   1.000
_cell.length_b   1.000
_cell.length_c   1.000
_cell.angle_alpha   90.00
_cell.angle_beta   90.00
_cell.angle_gamma   90.00
#
_symmetry.space_group_name_H-M   'P 1'
#
loop_
_entity.id
_entity.type
_entity.pdbx_description
1 polymer ?
#
loop_
_entity_poly.entity_id
_entity_poly.type
_entity_poly.pdbx_seq_one_letter_code
_entity_poly.pdbx_strand_id
1 'polypeptide(L)'
;MMSPEMQMRARRYPERYPSPEFPYVEVFFLLPCAVLAILGWQVPLTASILVLDILKDSGLLIWNQTWMLIYYGQRPNELMVKRVAMLGCSALVLVHSVKENKRLSSYAGLLVADDDPKRHSAGRSLALLLGRVLVSLLFVYVGIVQIKRVMLRDMALWKSEARRGALIDGHDNNWLLLEFVLALPFAVGFKTETVSRLLACTLALEALTCWPFWSSAWPTWHYAAHVRSHFVTNLSVAGGLILLQGLGAGRYTVDEVLKKKDV
;
A
#
# COMPACT_ATOMS: atom_id res chain seq x y z
N MET A 1 -16.60 -29.22 -0.89
CA MET A 1 -17.95 -28.98 -0.32
C MET A 1 -17.90 -27.69 0.48
N MET A 2 -18.85 -26.76 0.29
CA MET A 2 -18.92 -25.54 1.11
C MET A 2 -19.30 -25.90 2.55
N SER A 3 -18.62 -25.33 3.54
CA SER A 3 -19.00 -25.51 4.94
C SER A 3 -20.41 -24.96 5.19
N PRO A 4 -21.16 -25.48 6.19
CA PRO A 4 -22.48 -24.97 6.56
C PRO A 4 -22.48 -23.45 6.85
N GLU A 5 -21.36 -22.95 7.36
CA GLU A 5 -21.14 -21.53 7.65
C GLU A 5 -20.95 -20.68 6.40
N MET A 6 -20.21 -21.18 5.40
CA MET A 6 -20.09 -20.54 4.09
C MET A 6 -21.44 -20.43 3.39
N GLN A 7 -22.30 -21.45 3.51
CA GLN A 7 -23.66 -21.40 2.97
C GLN A 7 -24.51 -20.32 3.66
N MET A 8 -24.36 -20.15 4.98
CA MET A 8 -25.05 -19.07 5.71
C MET A 8 -24.57 -17.67 5.29
N ARG A 9 -23.27 -17.48 5.04
CA ARG A 9 -22.74 -16.21 4.50
C ARG A 9 -23.27 -15.91 3.10
N ALA A 10 -23.27 -16.91 2.21
CA ALA A 10 -23.80 -16.76 0.86
C ALA A 10 -25.30 -16.40 0.86
N ARG A 11 -26.07 -16.90 1.82
CA ARG A 11 -27.48 -16.52 2.02
C ARG A 11 -27.66 -15.12 2.62
N ARG A 12 -26.74 -14.65 3.47
CA ARG A 12 -26.82 -13.34 4.15
C ARG A 12 -26.47 -12.17 3.22
N TYR A 13 -25.66 -12.43 2.19
CA TYR A 13 -25.32 -11.46 1.15
C TYR A 13 -25.76 -12.00 -0.23
N PRO A 14 -27.08 -12.11 -0.50
CA PRO A 14 -27.58 -12.59 -1.78
C PRO A 14 -27.45 -11.46 -2.81
N GLU A 15 -26.23 -11.07 -3.15
CA GLU A 15 -26.03 -9.88 -3.97
C GLU A 15 -26.04 -10.23 -5.45
N ARG A 16 -27.06 -9.70 -6.14
CA ARG A 16 -26.96 -9.27 -7.54
C ARG A 16 -25.95 -8.12 -7.62
N TYR A 17 -24.66 -8.41 -7.46
CA TYR A 17 -23.67 -7.49 -8.00
C TYR A 17 -23.53 -7.76 -9.49
N PRO A 18 -23.50 -6.73 -10.34
CA PRO A 18 -23.11 -6.91 -11.72
C PRO A 18 -21.76 -7.63 -11.73
N SER A 19 -21.67 -8.74 -12.45
CA SER A 19 -20.39 -9.37 -12.71
C SER A 19 -19.47 -8.29 -13.29
N PRO A 20 -18.29 -8.04 -12.70
CA PRO A 20 -17.37 -7.08 -13.27
C PRO A 20 -17.15 -7.47 -14.72
N GLU A 21 -17.28 -6.49 -15.62
CA GLU A 21 -16.97 -6.71 -17.03
C GLU A 21 -15.52 -7.18 -17.14
N PHE A 22 -15.23 -7.94 -18.20
CA PHE A 22 -13.87 -8.39 -18.41
C PHE A 22 -12.94 -7.17 -18.52
N PRO A 23 -11.81 -7.13 -17.79
CA PRO A 23 -10.93 -5.96 -17.71
C PRO A 23 -10.07 -5.84 -18.97
N TYR A 24 -10.70 -5.46 -20.09
CA TYR A 24 -10.06 -5.43 -21.40
C TYR A 24 -8.87 -4.46 -21.44
N VAL A 25 -8.97 -3.29 -20.83
CA VAL A 25 -7.91 -2.28 -20.83
C VAL A 25 -6.71 -2.79 -20.05
N GLU A 26 -6.94 -3.38 -18.90
CA GLU A 26 -5.90 -3.88 -18.00
C GLU A 26 -5.13 -5.04 -18.66
N VAL A 27 -5.84 -5.99 -19.27
CA VAL A 27 -5.23 -7.18 -19.87
C VAL A 27 -4.53 -6.85 -21.19
N PHE A 28 -5.17 -6.10 -22.08
CA PHE A 28 -4.65 -5.88 -23.43
C PHE A 28 -3.77 -4.65 -23.59
N PHE A 29 -3.79 -3.71 -22.63
CA PHE A 29 -3.02 -2.47 -22.73
C PHE A 29 -2.06 -2.28 -21.55
N LEU A 30 -2.55 -2.31 -20.32
CA LEU A 30 -1.71 -2.04 -19.14
C LEU A 30 -0.72 -3.16 -18.87
N LEU A 31 -1.13 -4.43 -18.98
CA LEU A 31 -0.24 -5.56 -18.75
C LEU A 31 0.95 -5.57 -19.74
N PRO A 32 0.76 -5.40 -21.06
CA PRO A 32 1.87 -5.20 -21.98
C PRO A 32 2.76 -4.01 -21.60
N CYS A 33 2.19 -2.87 -21.20
CA CYS A 33 2.97 -1.72 -20.73
C CYS A 33 3.83 -2.07 -19.50
N ALA A 34 3.27 -2.82 -18.55
CA ALA A 34 4.00 -3.29 -17.37
C ALA A 34 5.15 -4.22 -17.76
N VAL A 35 4.92 -5.18 -18.67
CA VAL A 35 5.97 -6.07 -19.18
C VAL A 35 7.08 -5.28 -19.88
N LEU A 36 6.73 -4.34 -20.76
CA LEU A 36 7.70 -3.50 -21.45
C LEU A 36 8.51 -2.64 -20.47
N ALA A 37 7.85 -2.07 -19.45
CA ALA A 37 8.52 -1.32 -18.39
C ALA A 37 9.51 -2.19 -17.59
N ILE A 38 9.11 -3.42 -17.25
CA ILE A 38 9.99 -4.41 -16.57
C ILE A 38 11.19 -4.78 -17.44
N LEU A 39 10.99 -4.96 -18.74
CA LEU A 39 12.06 -5.29 -19.69
C LEU A 39 12.95 -4.09 -20.03
N GLY A 40 12.68 -2.90 -19.49
CA GLY A 40 13.46 -1.70 -19.75
C GLY A 40 13.17 -1.04 -21.11
N TRP A 41 12.11 -1.47 -21.81
CA TRP A 41 11.76 -0.93 -23.13
C TRP A 41 10.79 0.26 -23.01
N GLN A 42 11.23 1.43 -23.51
CA GLN A 42 10.42 2.67 -23.54
C GLN A 42 9.83 3.01 -22.16
N VAL A 43 10.58 2.74 -21.09
CA VAL A 43 10.13 2.91 -19.70
C VAL A 43 9.47 4.26 -19.43
N PRO A 44 9.98 5.41 -19.90
CA PRO A 44 9.30 6.68 -19.62
C PRO A 44 7.86 6.71 -20.14
N LEU A 45 7.61 6.14 -21.32
CA LEU A 45 6.27 6.10 -21.91
C LEU A 45 5.40 5.07 -21.19
N THR A 46 5.87 3.83 -21.07
CA THR A 46 5.10 2.73 -20.50
C THR A 46 4.81 2.95 -19.02
N ALA A 47 5.78 3.44 -18.24
CA ALA A 47 5.55 3.83 -16.84
C ALA A 47 4.61 5.03 -16.72
N SER A 48 4.68 6.02 -17.62
CA SER A 48 3.75 7.16 -17.58
C SER A 48 2.32 6.71 -17.80
N ILE A 49 2.08 5.79 -18.75
CA ILE A 49 0.75 5.20 -18.99
C ILE A 49 0.24 4.50 -17.72
N LEU A 50 1.07 3.63 -17.11
CA LEU A 50 0.69 2.91 -15.89
C LEU A 50 0.38 3.85 -14.74
N VAL A 51 1.16 4.92 -14.57
CA VAL A 51 0.89 5.86 -13.48
C VAL A 51 -0.34 6.71 -13.77
N LEU A 52 -0.59 7.12 -15.02
CA LEU A 52 -1.81 7.84 -15.37
C LEU A 52 -3.06 7.01 -15.09
N ASP A 53 -3.02 5.71 -15.38
CA ASP A 53 -4.10 4.79 -15.06
C ASP A 53 -4.33 4.68 -13.55
N ILE A 54 -3.27 4.47 -12.77
CA ILE A 54 -3.33 4.46 -11.30
C ILE A 54 -3.87 5.78 -10.73
N LEU A 55 -3.44 6.92 -11.28
CA LEU A 55 -3.89 8.24 -10.87
C LEU A 55 -5.39 8.44 -11.16
N LYS A 56 -5.86 8.02 -12.34
CA LYS A 56 -7.27 8.07 -12.72
C LYS A 56 -8.11 7.22 -11.76
N ASP A 57 -7.75 5.96 -11.59
CA ASP A 57 -8.51 5.01 -10.76
C ASP A 57 -8.54 5.41 -9.30
N SER A 58 -7.39 5.84 -8.77
CA SER A 58 -7.31 6.30 -7.40
C SER A 58 -8.01 7.64 -7.20
N GLY A 59 -7.96 8.54 -8.19
CA GLY A 59 -8.69 9.81 -8.18
C GLY A 59 -10.21 9.60 -8.15
N LEU A 60 -10.73 8.72 -9.00
CA LEU A 60 -12.14 8.34 -9.02
C LEU A 60 -12.58 7.70 -7.70
N LEU A 61 -11.75 6.82 -7.14
CA LEU A 61 -12.04 6.18 -5.87
C LEU A 61 -12.04 7.17 -4.71
N ILE A 62 -11.05 8.06 -4.62
CA ILE A 62 -11.01 9.12 -3.60
C ILE A 62 -12.22 10.04 -3.74
N TRP A 63 -12.57 10.42 -4.97
CA TRP A 63 -13.73 11.27 -5.25
C TRP A 63 -15.02 10.61 -4.76
N ASN A 64 -15.28 9.37 -5.19
CA ASN A 64 -16.46 8.61 -4.80
C ASN A 64 -16.55 8.44 -3.27
N GLN A 65 -15.43 8.15 -2.60
CA GLN A 65 -15.42 7.97 -1.16
C GLN A 65 -15.59 9.28 -0.39
N THR A 66 -15.00 10.37 -0.88
CA THR A 66 -15.22 11.71 -0.33
C THR A 66 -16.69 12.09 -0.44
N TRP A 67 -17.30 11.80 -1.58
CA TRP A 67 -18.74 11.98 -1.77
C TRP A 67 -19.55 11.11 -0.81
N MET A 68 -19.19 9.82 -0.66
CA MET A 68 -19.87 8.92 0.27
C MET A 68 -19.76 9.37 1.73
N LEU A 69 -18.61 9.92 2.12
CA LEU A 69 -18.38 10.48 3.45
C LEU A 69 -19.22 11.74 3.68
N ILE A 70 -19.21 12.68 2.73
CA ILE A 70 -19.91 13.97 2.87
C ILE A 70 -21.43 13.78 2.90
N TYR A 71 -21.97 12.97 1.99
CA TYR A 71 -23.43 12.87 1.83
C TYR A 71 -24.07 11.77 2.68
N TYR A 72 -23.34 10.69 2.96
CA TYR A 72 -23.89 9.52 3.65
C TYR A 72 -23.19 9.23 4.99
N GLY A 73 -22.18 10.02 5.38
CA GLY A 73 -21.44 9.81 6.63
C GLY A 73 -20.68 8.49 6.66
N GLN A 74 -20.42 7.86 5.50
CA GLN A 74 -19.72 6.58 5.46
C GLN A 74 -18.25 6.74 5.84
N ARG A 75 -17.76 5.85 6.71
CA ARG A 75 -16.35 5.85 7.11
C ARG A 75 -15.48 5.20 6.04
N PRO A 76 -14.29 5.75 5.75
CA PRO A 76 -13.40 5.19 4.75
C PRO A 76 -12.94 3.78 5.12
N ASN A 77 -12.93 2.88 4.13
CA ASN A 77 -12.43 1.51 4.31
C ASN A 77 -10.88 1.49 4.35
N GLU A 78 -10.29 0.52 5.04
CA GLU A 78 -8.83 0.30 5.11
C GLU A 78 -8.21 0.21 3.71
N LEU A 79 -8.83 -0.56 2.83
CA LEU A 79 -8.37 -0.74 1.44
C LEU A 79 -8.28 0.60 0.68
N MET A 80 -9.16 1.55 0.99
CA MET A 80 -9.15 2.88 0.39
C MET A 80 -7.90 3.65 0.82
N VAL A 81 -7.62 3.66 2.12
CA VAL A 81 -6.44 4.36 2.65
C VAL A 81 -5.16 3.72 2.08
N LYS A 82 -5.14 2.39 1.89
CA LYS A 82 -4.02 1.70 1.26
C LYS A 82 -3.76 2.17 -0.19
N ARG A 83 -4.82 2.42 -0.96
CA ARG A 83 -4.70 2.99 -2.33
C ARG A 83 -4.17 4.42 -2.33
N VAL A 84 -4.52 5.25 -1.34
CA VAL A 84 -3.94 6.60 -1.21
C VAL A 84 -2.43 6.55 -0.94
N ALA A 85 -1.96 5.60 -0.14
CA ALA A 85 -0.52 5.40 0.05
C ALA A 85 0.18 4.94 -1.23
N MET A 86 -0.45 4.07 -2.02
CA MET A 86 0.08 3.67 -3.33
C MET A 86 0.25 4.87 -4.26
N LEU A 87 -0.68 5.83 -4.28
CA LEU A 87 -0.50 7.08 -5.03
C LEU A 87 0.75 7.85 -4.57
N GLY A 88 1.00 7.90 -3.26
CA GLY A 88 2.21 8.50 -2.70
C GLY A 88 3.47 7.82 -3.25
N CYS A 89 3.50 6.48 -3.28
CA CYS A 89 4.59 5.71 -3.85
C CYS A 89 4.75 5.95 -5.37
N SER A 90 3.66 5.93 -6.13
CA SER A 90 3.69 6.18 -7.59
C SER A 90 4.14 7.59 -7.93
N ALA A 91 3.71 8.60 -7.17
CA ALA A 91 4.15 9.97 -7.34
C ALA A 91 5.66 10.12 -7.11
N LEU A 92 6.23 9.41 -6.13
CA LEU A 92 7.66 9.38 -5.89
C LEU A 92 8.44 8.77 -7.06
N VAL A 93 7.95 7.66 -7.62
CA VAL A 93 8.53 7.01 -8.81
C VAL A 93 8.57 8.01 -9.97
N LEU A 94 7.46 8.70 -10.25
CA LEU A 94 7.38 9.67 -11.34
C LEU A 94 8.34 10.84 -11.15
N VAL A 95 8.34 11.44 -9.95
CA VAL A 95 9.22 12.57 -9.64
C VAL A 95 10.69 12.18 -9.82
N HIS A 96 11.05 10.93 -9.49
CA HIS A 96 12.39 10.41 -9.71
C HIS A 96 12.69 10.23 -11.21
N SER A 97 11.82 9.51 -11.92
CA SER A 97 11.97 9.16 -13.33
C SER A 97 12.11 10.39 -14.23
N VAL A 98 11.23 11.39 -14.06
CA VAL A 98 11.25 12.63 -14.87
C VAL A 98 12.56 13.40 -14.70
N LYS A 99 13.16 13.37 -13.50
CA LYS A 99 14.36 14.13 -13.19
C LYS A 99 15.65 13.44 -13.66
N GLU A 100 15.68 12.12 -13.62
CA GLU A 100 16.83 11.31 -14.04
C GLU A 100 16.90 11.01 -15.54
N ASN A 101 15.80 11.19 -16.27
CA ASN A 101 15.76 11.03 -17.73
C ASN A 101 16.74 11.97 -18.47
N LYS A 102 17.30 12.97 -17.78
CA LYS A 102 18.36 13.83 -18.31
C LYS A 102 19.78 13.26 -18.16
N ARG A 103 19.97 12.14 -17.44
CA ARG A 103 21.30 11.59 -17.09
C ARG A 103 21.50 10.10 -17.34
N LEU A 104 20.45 9.28 -17.48
CA LEU A 104 20.59 7.82 -17.55
C LEU A 104 20.15 7.23 -18.89
N SER A 105 21.12 6.84 -19.72
CA SER A 105 20.95 6.00 -20.91
C SER A 105 20.87 4.49 -20.57
N SER A 106 21.09 4.09 -19.31
CA SER A 106 21.05 2.68 -18.91
C SER A 106 20.58 2.46 -17.48
N TYR A 107 19.66 1.51 -17.29
CA TYR A 107 19.06 1.10 -16.02
C TYR A 107 20.09 0.64 -14.98
N ALA A 108 21.26 0.17 -15.42
CA ALA A 108 22.37 -0.21 -14.55
C ALA A 108 22.91 0.98 -13.73
N GLY A 109 22.76 2.21 -14.24
CA GLY A 109 23.16 3.43 -13.51
C GLY A 109 22.17 3.88 -12.43
N LEU A 110 20.94 3.34 -12.39
CA LEU A 110 19.93 3.68 -11.38
C LEU A 110 20.27 3.09 -10.00
N LEU A 111 20.91 1.91 -9.98
CA LEU A 111 21.34 1.25 -8.75
C LEU A 111 22.76 1.63 -8.33
N VAL A 112 23.52 2.30 -9.22
CA VAL A 112 24.92 2.70 -9.03
C VAL A 112 25.05 4.24 -9.02
N ALA A 113 23.94 4.98 -8.90
CA ALA A 113 23.94 6.43 -8.95
C ALA A 113 24.73 7.02 -7.76
N ASP A 114 25.97 7.42 -8.08
CA ASP A 114 26.93 8.27 -7.38
C ASP A 114 26.51 8.80 -6.00
N ASP A 115 27.30 8.44 -4.99
CA ASP A 115 27.32 8.95 -3.60
C ASP A 115 27.64 10.45 -3.49
N ASP A 116 27.55 11.23 -4.57
CA ASP A 116 27.87 12.65 -4.51
C ASP A 116 26.79 13.35 -3.65
N PRO A 117 27.10 13.81 -2.43
CA PRO A 117 26.12 14.29 -1.44
C PRO A 117 25.57 15.68 -1.80
N LYS A 118 25.57 16.03 -3.09
CA LYS A 118 25.12 17.31 -3.65
C LYS A 118 23.60 17.43 -3.50
N ARG A 119 23.21 17.85 -2.29
CA ARG A 119 22.06 18.68 -1.95
C ARG A 119 20.82 18.31 -2.76
N HIS A 120 20.08 17.26 -2.36
CA HIS A 120 18.75 16.94 -2.90
C HIS A 120 17.94 18.21 -3.20
N SER A 121 17.46 18.48 -4.41
CA SER A 121 16.70 19.72 -4.65
C SER A 121 15.53 19.85 -3.67
N ALA A 122 15.14 21.08 -3.32
CA ALA A 122 14.03 21.32 -2.38
C ALA A 122 12.76 20.57 -2.83
N GLY A 123 12.45 20.59 -4.12
CA GLY A 123 11.32 19.83 -4.69
C GLY A 123 11.43 18.31 -4.52
N ARG A 124 12.63 17.70 -4.66
CA ARG A 124 12.82 16.26 -4.40
C ARG A 124 12.61 15.95 -2.93
N SER A 125 13.13 16.78 -2.04
CA SER A 125 12.96 16.61 -0.59
C SER A 125 11.50 16.78 -0.17
N LEU A 126 10.78 17.71 -0.79
CA LEU A 126 9.34 17.91 -0.56
C LEU A 126 8.52 16.72 -1.05
N ALA A 127 8.82 16.19 -2.25
CA ALA A 127 8.16 15.00 -2.76
C ALA A 127 8.39 13.79 -1.84
N LEU A 128 9.63 13.55 -1.40
CA LEU A 128 9.97 12.50 -0.43
C LEU A 128 9.22 12.66 0.89
N LEU A 129 9.11 13.89 1.39
CA LEU A 129 8.33 14.19 2.59
C LEU A 129 6.85 13.86 2.39
N LEU A 130 6.24 14.30 1.29
CA LEU A 130 4.83 14.04 0.99
C LEU A 130 4.54 12.54 0.87
N GLY A 131 5.37 11.80 0.12
CA GLY A 131 5.21 10.35 -0.01
C GLY A 131 5.33 9.63 1.33
N ARG A 132 6.30 10.01 2.17
CA ARG A 132 6.43 9.49 3.54
C ARG A 132 5.20 9.80 4.39
N VAL A 133 4.70 11.04 4.36
CA VAL A 133 3.52 11.43 5.13
C VAL A 133 2.31 10.61 4.71
N LEU A 134 2.07 10.44 3.40
CA LEU A 134 0.96 9.64 2.89
C LEU A 134 1.04 8.18 3.33
N VAL A 135 2.22 7.56 3.21
CA VAL A 135 2.45 6.18 3.65
C VAL A 135 2.33 6.05 5.18
N SER A 136 2.81 7.03 5.94
CA SER A 136 2.71 7.03 7.40
C SER A 136 1.26 7.18 7.87
N LEU A 137 0.50 8.08 7.24
CA LEU A 137 -0.92 8.28 7.54
C LEU A 137 -1.72 7.00 7.31
N LEU A 138 -1.36 6.21 6.28
CA LEU A 138 -1.93 4.89 6.09
C LEU A 138 -1.73 4.01 7.32
N PHE A 139 -0.48 3.75 7.71
CA PHE A 139 -0.21 2.81 8.80
C PHE A 139 -0.73 3.31 10.15
N VAL A 140 -0.70 4.61 10.38
CA VAL A 140 -1.32 5.24 11.56
C VAL A 140 -2.82 4.97 11.58
N TYR A 141 -3.50 5.17 10.45
CA TYR A 141 -4.93 4.89 10.33
C TYR A 141 -5.25 3.42 10.57
N VAL A 142 -4.56 2.51 9.87
CA VAL A 142 -4.79 1.06 10.00
C VAL A 142 -4.52 0.60 11.43
N GLY A 143 -3.45 1.09 12.06
CA GLY A 143 -3.12 0.81 13.45
C GLY A 143 -4.20 1.25 14.43
N ILE A 144 -4.72 2.47 14.29
CA ILE A 144 -5.82 2.98 15.14
C ILE A 144 -7.09 2.12 14.97
N VAL A 145 -7.42 1.76 13.73
CA VAL A 145 -8.56 0.89 13.44
C VAL A 145 -8.36 -0.49 14.07
N GLN A 146 -7.14 -1.04 14.02
CA GLN A 146 -6.82 -2.32 14.63
C GLN A 146 -6.89 -2.28 16.14
N ILE A 147 -6.34 -1.24 16.78
CA ILE A 147 -6.42 -1.06 18.23
C ILE A 147 -7.89 -1.02 18.67
N LYS A 148 -8.74 -0.26 17.97
CA LYS A 148 -10.18 -0.22 18.24
C LYS A 148 -10.82 -1.60 18.10
N ARG A 149 -10.45 -2.36 17.05
CA ARG A 149 -10.96 -3.71 16.81
C ARG A 149 -10.58 -4.66 17.94
N VAL A 150 -9.32 -4.67 18.34
CA VAL A 150 -8.80 -5.50 19.45
C VAL A 150 -9.49 -5.12 20.76
N MET A 151 -9.59 -3.83 21.08
CA MET A 151 -10.29 -3.37 22.30
C MET A 151 -11.76 -3.83 22.31
N LEU A 152 -12.49 -3.66 21.20
CA LEU A 152 -13.89 -4.09 21.10
C LEU A 152 -14.04 -5.61 21.22
N ARG A 153 -13.13 -6.37 20.60
CA ARG A 153 -13.12 -7.84 20.67
C ARG A 153 -12.86 -8.30 22.10
N ASP A 154 -11.85 -7.75 22.76
CA ASP A 154 -11.48 -8.16 24.12
C ASP A 154 -12.58 -7.79 25.12
N MET A 155 -13.24 -6.63 24.94
CA MET A 155 -14.44 -6.26 25.71
C MET A 155 -15.62 -7.21 25.46
N ALA A 156 -15.80 -7.69 24.22
CA ALA A 156 -16.86 -8.64 23.89
C ALA A 156 -16.58 -10.03 24.49
N LEU A 157 -15.34 -10.52 24.38
CA LEU A 157 -14.90 -11.78 24.98
C LEU A 157 -15.02 -11.76 26.50
N TRP A 158 -14.70 -10.63 27.14
CA TRP A 158 -14.89 -10.45 28.59
C TRP A 158 -16.37 -10.55 29.00
N LYS A 159 -17.28 -10.09 28.14
CA LYS A 159 -18.74 -10.11 28.40
C LYS A 159 -19.42 -11.42 28.02
N SER A 160 -18.82 -12.26 27.18
CA SER A 160 -19.39 -13.53 26.74
C SER A 160 -18.40 -14.68 26.86
N GLU A 161 -18.61 -15.58 27.83
CA GLU A 161 -17.82 -16.83 28.00
C GLU A 161 -17.90 -17.78 26.78
N ALA A 162 -18.88 -17.58 25.91
CA ALA A 162 -19.14 -18.43 24.77
C ALA A 162 -18.84 -17.71 23.45
N ARG A 163 -17.67 -17.99 22.85
CA ARG A 163 -17.46 -18.05 21.37
C ARG A 163 -16.06 -18.56 21.02
N ARG A 164 -15.81 -19.84 21.31
CA ARG A 164 -14.80 -20.62 20.58
C ARG A 164 -15.36 -20.89 19.19
N GLY A 165 -14.93 -20.13 18.18
CA GLY A 165 -15.36 -20.32 16.80
C GLY A 165 -15.60 -19.06 15.98
N ALA A 166 -15.28 -17.86 16.50
CA ALA A 166 -15.25 -16.68 15.65
C ALA A 166 -14.23 -16.91 14.53
N LEU A 167 -14.70 -16.94 13.28
CA LEU A 167 -13.88 -16.96 12.07
C LEU A 167 -12.78 -15.91 12.20
N ILE A 168 -11.54 -16.35 12.22
CA ILE A 168 -10.36 -15.49 12.19
C ILE A 168 -10.38 -14.77 10.85
N ASP A 169 -10.68 -13.47 10.87
CA ASP A 169 -10.56 -12.60 9.71
C ASP A 169 -9.06 -12.34 9.46
N GLY A 170 -8.66 -12.17 8.20
CA GLY A 170 -7.27 -11.82 7.85
C GLY A 170 -6.80 -10.54 8.55
N HIS A 171 -7.73 -9.66 8.90
CA HIS A 171 -7.50 -8.45 9.69
C HIS A 171 -7.25 -8.70 11.18
N ASP A 172 -7.56 -9.87 11.73
CA ASP A 172 -7.36 -10.18 13.16
C ASP A 172 -5.93 -10.68 13.43
N ASN A 173 -4.95 -9.97 12.86
CA ASN A 173 -3.53 -10.29 12.96
C ASN A 173 -2.75 -9.22 13.76
N ASN A 174 -1.56 -9.59 14.26
CA ASN A 174 -0.69 -8.69 15.01
C ASN A 174 0.24 -7.84 14.11
N TRP A 175 0.32 -8.13 12.80
CA TRP A 175 1.17 -7.40 11.86
C TRP A 175 0.76 -5.94 11.79
N LEU A 176 -0.54 -5.64 11.77
CA LEU A 176 -1.06 -4.27 11.72
C LEU A 176 -0.58 -3.40 12.91
N LEU A 177 -0.39 -4.00 14.09
CA LEU A 177 0.15 -3.27 15.25
C LEU A 177 1.66 -3.03 15.12
N LEU A 178 2.40 -3.99 14.57
CA LEU A 178 3.81 -3.82 14.28
C LEU A 178 4.03 -2.74 13.22
N GLU A 179 3.23 -2.73 12.16
CA GLU A 179 3.24 -1.69 11.12
C GLU A 179 2.96 -0.31 11.71
N PHE A 180 1.97 -0.20 12.60
CA PHE A 180 1.68 1.03 13.32
C PHE A 180 2.89 1.56 14.11
N VAL A 181 3.55 0.68 14.86
CA VAL A 181 4.72 1.05 15.67
C VAL A 181 5.88 1.49 14.77
N LEU A 182 6.13 0.77 13.68
CA LEU A 182 7.19 1.10 12.71
C LEU A 182 6.88 2.37 11.90
N ALA A 183 5.61 2.72 11.71
CA ALA A 183 5.22 3.92 11.00
C ALA A 183 5.61 5.22 11.73
N LEU A 184 5.70 5.19 13.07
CA LEU A 184 6.08 6.36 13.87
C LEU A 184 7.53 6.83 13.57
N PRO A 185 8.58 6.00 13.70
CA PRO A 185 9.93 6.40 13.32
C PRO A 185 10.06 6.63 11.81
N PHE A 186 9.29 5.90 10.98
CA PHE A 186 9.25 6.15 9.55
C PHE A 186 8.76 7.56 9.22
N ALA A 187 7.68 8.02 9.86
CA ALA A 187 7.05 9.32 9.63
C ALA A 187 7.99 10.51 9.87
N VAL A 188 8.82 10.42 10.91
CA VAL A 188 9.82 11.45 11.24
C VAL A 188 11.12 11.30 10.43
N GLY A 189 11.28 10.19 9.71
CA GLY A 189 12.49 9.85 8.98
C GLY A 189 13.66 9.55 9.92
N PHE A 190 13.43 8.69 10.91
CA PHE A 190 14.46 8.13 11.78
C PHE A 190 14.86 6.74 11.29
N LYS A 191 16.15 6.52 11.06
CA LYS A 191 16.72 5.31 10.45
C LYS A 191 15.91 4.87 9.23
N THR A 192 15.64 5.82 8.33
CA THR A 192 14.67 5.67 7.23
C THR A 192 14.91 4.40 6.42
N GLU A 193 16.16 4.07 6.12
CA GLU A 193 16.52 2.85 5.39
C GLU A 193 16.10 1.56 6.15
N THR A 194 16.52 1.43 7.41
CA THR A 194 16.20 0.25 8.23
C THR A 194 14.71 0.12 8.46
N VAL A 195 14.04 1.21 8.82
CA VAL A 195 12.60 1.19 9.12
C VAL A 195 11.78 0.90 7.87
N SER A 196 12.17 1.42 6.70
CA SER A 196 11.50 1.11 5.43
C SER A 196 11.61 -0.37 5.07
N ARG A 197 12.80 -0.98 5.27
CA ARG A 197 12.99 -2.43 5.08
C ARG A 197 12.13 -3.26 6.02
N LEU A 198 12.06 -2.87 7.29
CA LEU A 198 11.24 -3.55 8.28
C LEU A 198 9.74 -3.45 7.94
N LEU A 199 9.26 -2.27 7.55
CA LEU A 199 7.88 -2.08 7.09
C LEU A 199 7.58 -2.91 5.83
N ALA A 200 8.48 -2.88 4.84
CA ALA A 200 8.32 -3.66 3.61
C ALA A 200 8.29 -5.17 3.90
N CYS A 201 9.17 -5.64 4.77
CA CYS A 201 9.21 -7.04 5.21
C CYS A 201 7.91 -7.42 5.96
N THR A 202 7.45 -6.55 6.87
CA THR A 202 6.21 -6.77 7.63
C THR A 202 5.01 -6.89 6.70
N LEU A 203 4.87 -5.98 5.74
CA LEU A 203 3.81 -6.02 4.73
C LEU A 203 3.85 -7.27 3.85
N ALA A 204 5.05 -7.70 3.43
CA ALA A 204 5.22 -8.91 2.64
C ALA A 204 4.86 -10.17 3.45
N LEU A 205 5.25 -10.23 4.73
CA LEU A 205 4.87 -11.30 5.63
C LEU A 205 3.36 -11.29 5.91
N GLU A 206 2.75 -10.13 6.11
CA GLU A 206 1.29 -10.00 6.24
C GLU A 206 0.59 -10.51 4.97
N ALA A 207 1.04 -10.07 3.78
CA ALA A 207 0.53 -10.55 2.50
C ALA A 207 0.56 -12.08 2.42
N LEU A 208 1.71 -12.69 2.69
CA LEU A 208 1.90 -14.13 2.54
C LEU A 208 1.15 -14.96 3.60
N THR A 209 1.00 -14.45 4.83
CA THR A 209 0.44 -15.22 5.96
C THR A 209 -1.05 -14.97 6.20
N CYS A 210 -1.53 -13.74 5.98
CA CYS A 210 -2.92 -13.36 6.28
C CYS A 210 -3.82 -13.35 5.04
N TRP A 211 -3.22 -13.26 3.84
CA TRP A 211 -3.97 -13.08 2.60
C TRP A 211 -3.62 -14.19 1.59
N PRO A 212 -4.11 -15.44 1.77
CA PRO A 212 -3.69 -16.59 0.97
C PRO A 212 -4.22 -16.51 -0.46
N PHE A 213 -3.57 -15.69 -1.29
CA PHE A 213 -3.93 -15.33 -2.66
C PHE A 213 -4.34 -16.52 -3.54
N TRP A 214 -3.64 -17.65 -3.36
CA TRP A 214 -3.78 -18.88 -4.14
C TRP A 214 -4.85 -19.84 -3.61
N SER A 215 -5.49 -19.54 -2.48
CA SER A 215 -6.54 -20.42 -1.95
C SER A 215 -7.70 -20.50 -2.95
N SER A 216 -8.16 -21.73 -3.20
CA SER A 216 -9.36 -22.01 -4.01
C SER A 216 -10.62 -22.11 -3.17
N ALA A 217 -10.49 -22.20 -1.84
CA ALA A 217 -11.57 -22.46 -0.90
C ALA A 217 -12.16 -21.16 -0.31
N TRP A 218 -12.65 -20.28 -1.16
CA TRP A 218 -13.27 -19.02 -0.72
C TRP A 218 -14.80 -19.12 -0.60
N PRO A 219 -15.41 -18.46 0.40
CA PRO A 219 -16.87 -18.41 0.56
C PRO A 219 -17.59 -17.87 -0.67
N THR A 220 -17.01 -16.85 -1.31
CA THR A 220 -17.57 -16.18 -2.49
C THR A 220 -16.45 -15.66 -3.37
N TRP A 221 -16.74 -15.43 -4.66
CA TRP A 221 -15.80 -14.80 -5.59
C TRP A 221 -15.39 -13.40 -5.15
N HIS A 222 -16.32 -12.62 -4.60
CA HIS A 222 -16.04 -11.27 -4.08
C HIS A 222 -15.06 -11.29 -2.91
N TYR A 223 -15.21 -12.26 -1.99
CA TYR A 223 -14.26 -12.41 -0.89
C TYR A 223 -12.87 -12.80 -1.41
N ALA A 224 -12.81 -13.69 -2.42
CA ALA A 224 -11.55 -14.01 -3.08
C ALA A 224 -10.89 -12.77 -3.70
N ALA A 225 -11.66 -11.93 -4.41
CA ALA A 225 -11.17 -10.68 -4.99
C ALA A 225 -10.70 -9.69 -3.93
N HIS A 226 -11.41 -9.59 -2.80
CA HIS A 226 -11.01 -8.78 -1.66
C HIS A 226 -9.66 -9.23 -1.09
N VAL A 227 -9.50 -10.52 -0.77
CA VAL A 227 -8.24 -11.08 -0.26
C VAL A 227 -7.09 -10.85 -1.23
N ARG A 228 -7.31 -11.10 -2.53
CA ARG A 228 -6.30 -10.85 -3.57
C ARG A 228 -5.92 -9.37 -3.67
N SER A 229 -6.89 -8.47 -3.48
CA SER A 229 -6.62 -7.03 -3.46
C SER A 229 -5.73 -6.62 -2.29
N HIS A 230 -5.99 -7.15 -1.09
CA HIS A 230 -5.13 -6.92 0.08
C HIS A 230 -3.71 -7.44 -0.16
N PHE A 231 -3.58 -8.67 -0.67
CA PHE A 231 -2.28 -9.27 -1.00
C PHE A 231 -1.47 -8.39 -1.95
N VAL A 232 -2.04 -8.03 -3.11
CA VAL A 232 -1.34 -7.23 -4.12
C VAL A 232 -1.02 -5.84 -3.59
N THR A 233 -1.96 -5.19 -2.90
CA THR A 233 -1.76 -3.85 -2.35
C THR A 233 -0.62 -3.81 -1.33
N ASN A 234 -0.56 -4.79 -0.43
CA ASN A 234 0.52 -4.89 0.55
C ASN A 234 1.89 -5.04 -0.14
N LEU A 235 1.99 -5.88 -1.16
CA LEU A 235 3.23 -6.04 -1.94
C LEU A 235 3.59 -4.78 -2.73
N SER A 236 2.61 -4.07 -3.29
CA SER A 236 2.84 -2.80 -3.99
C SER A 236 3.37 -1.73 -3.04
N VAL A 237 2.82 -1.61 -1.83
CA VAL A 237 3.32 -0.66 -0.82
C VAL A 237 4.71 -1.09 -0.35
N ALA A 238 4.97 -2.38 -0.15
CA ALA A 238 6.29 -2.89 0.20
C ALA A 238 7.34 -2.55 -0.87
N GLY A 239 7.01 -2.71 -2.16
CA GLY A 239 7.86 -2.30 -3.27
C GLY A 239 8.13 -0.79 -3.28
N GLY A 240 7.10 0.03 -3.00
CA GLY A 240 7.25 1.48 -2.86
C GLY A 240 8.17 1.90 -1.70
N LEU A 241 8.11 1.19 -0.58
CA LEU A 241 9.01 1.39 0.57
C LEU A 241 10.46 1.02 0.26
N ILE A 242 10.69 -0.07 -0.49
CA ILE A 242 12.04 -0.45 -0.95
C ILE A 242 12.59 0.60 -1.91
N LEU A 243 11.76 1.14 -2.80
CA LEU A 243 12.19 2.22 -3.68
C LEU A 243 12.56 3.47 -2.88
N LEU A 244 11.73 3.86 -1.92
CA LEU A 244 11.98 4.98 -1.01
C LEU A 244 13.33 4.87 -0.30
N GLN A 245 13.75 3.66 0.05
CA GLN A 245 15.06 3.39 0.62
C GLN A 245 16.20 3.84 -0.31
N GLY A 246 16.11 3.52 -1.60
CA GLY A 246 17.11 3.92 -2.61
C GLY A 246 17.10 5.42 -2.91
N LEU A 247 15.96 6.09 -2.70
CA LEU A 247 15.85 7.54 -2.92
C LEU A 247 16.50 8.39 -1.82
N GLY A 248 16.74 7.79 -0.66
CA GLY A 248 17.27 8.42 0.54
C GLY A 248 16.23 9.12 1.41
N ALA A 249 16.65 9.53 2.61
CA ALA A 249 15.77 10.15 3.60
C ALA A 249 15.26 11.54 3.18
N GLY A 250 16.01 12.30 2.38
CA GLY A 250 15.68 13.66 2.01
C GLY A 250 15.94 14.68 3.14
N ARG A 251 15.93 15.97 2.80
CA ARG A 251 16.43 17.05 3.68
C ARG A 251 15.61 17.29 4.95
N TYR A 252 14.35 16.88 4.98
CA TYR A 252 13.40 17.17 6.07
C TYR A 252 13.27 16.01 7.06
N THR A 253 14.36 15.28 7.32
CA THR A 253 14.34 14.09 8.18
C THR A 253 15.15 14.26 9.44
N VAL A 254 14.76 13.52 10.49
CA VAL A 254 15.56 13.42 11.70
C VAL A 254 16.96 12.89 11.38
N ASP A 255 17.09 11.91 10.47
CA ASP A 255 18.38 11.40 10.02
C ASP A 255 19.31 12.51 9.52
N GLU A 256 18.80 13.43 8.70
CA GLU A 256 19.57 14.56 8.16
C GLU A 256 19.92 15.61 9.25
N VAL A 257 19.02 15.82 10.23
CA VAL A 257 19.27 16.73 11.35
C VAL A 257 20.36 16.17 12.27
N LEU A 258 20.36 14.87 12.52
CA LEU A 258 21.36 14.21 13.37
C LEU A 258 22.74 14.23 12.71
N LYS A 259 22.84 13.94 11.41
CA LYS A 259 24.12 14.02 10.65
C LYS A 259 24.81 15.38 10.76
N LYS A 260 24.06 16.48 10.87
CA LYS A 260 24.62 17.84 10.99
C LYS A 260 25.22 18.16 12.36
N LYS A 261 24.88 17.37 13.40
CA LYS A 261 25.42 17.59 14.74
C LYS A 261 26.77 16.90 14.96
N ASP A 262 27.07 15.89 14.16
CA ASP A 262 28.30 15.10 14.24
C ASP A 262 29.47 15.71 13.45
N VAL A 263 29.26 16.87 12.81
CA VAL A 263 30.24 17.63 12.01
C VAL A 263 30.50 18.97 12.67
#